data_AF-A0A961KLE2-F1
#
_entry.id   AF-A0A961KLE2-F1
#
_cell.length_a   1.000
_cell.length_b   1.000
_cell.length_c   1.000
_cell.angle_alpha   90.00
_cell.angle_beta   90.00
_cell.angle_gamma   90.00
#
_symmetry.space_group_name_H-M   'P 1'
#
loop_
_entity.id
_entity.type
_entity.pdbx_description
1 polymer ?
#
loop_
_entity_poly.entity_id
_entity_poly.type
_entity_poly.pdbx_seq_one_letter_code
_entity_poly.pdbx_strand_id
1 'polypeptide(L)'
;MTTSEDGTPGTPGGPAGESLERLRQNMARVETLSKRLIDVMSRKTSHNRALDAPDQELFAKAAMSYWAEALQNPAQLLEQQIEYWGKSVLNFAEAQQALAGIRDEDAEQARRSDRRFANPMWEKNPFFNYVRDQYLTNASAIQRAVASVDDMDAREKRRLTYFANQIVDMMAPTNFLPTNPDALEKALETDGESLVRGLENLVADLEANDGELVVRLADESAFELGGNIATTPGDVVYRNRMMELIQYKAATETVHEIPIVLFPPWINKFYILDLKAQNSLIRWVTEQGYTLFVVSWVNPDATFADVGIEEYIQDGFLTAINEVKAICAT
;
A
#
# COMPACT_ATOMS: atom_id res chain seq x y z
N MET A 1 -18.56 67.82 23.31
CA MET A 1 -19.97 67.40 23.16
C MET A 1 -20.11 66.94 21.71
N THR A 2 -20.35 65.69 21.36
CA THR A 2 -20.97 64.56 22.07
C THR A 2 -20.34 63.24 21.63
N THR A 3 -20.12 62.39 22.63
CA THR A 3 -19.81 60.96 22.63
C THR A 3 -20.88 60.11 21.94
N SER A 4 -20.47 59.00 21.32
CA SER A 4 -21.06 57.67 21.53
C SER A 4 -20.04 56.62 21.10
N GLU A 5 -19.34 56.09 22.10
CA GLU A 5 -18.82 54.72 22.09
C GLU A 5 -20.01 53.77 21.94
N ASP A 6 -19.86 52.73 21.12
CA ASP A 6 -20.39 51.41 21.40
C ASP A 6 -19.59 50.41 20.57
N GLY A 7 -18.40 50.10 21.09
CA GLY A 7 -17.69 48.89 20.74
C GLY A 7 -18.45 47.73 21.33
N THR A 8 -19.19 46.99 20.50
CA THR A 8 -19.70 45.68 20.88
C THR A 8 -18.50 44.71 20.89
N PRO A 9 -18.19 44.04 22.01
CA PRO A 9 -17.21 42.96 21.99
C PRO A 9 -17.78 41.86 21.11
N GLY A 10 -17.08 41.53 20.03
CA GLY A 10 -17.42 40.39 19.19
C GLY A 10 -17.62 39.15 20.06
N THR A 11 -18.78 38.51 19.90
CA THR A 11 -19.18 37.29 20.59
C THR A 11 -18.06 36.24 20.47
N PRO A 12 -17.69 35.52 21.54
CA PRO A 12 -16.58 34.55 21.54
C PRO A 12 -16.93 33.23 20.81
N GLY A 13 -17.63 33.30 19.68
CA GLY A 13 -18.16 32.14 18.94
C GLY A 13 -18.40 32.42 17.46
N GLY A 14 -17.53 33.21 16.82
CA GLY A 14 -17.51 33.32 15.36
C GLY A 14 -16.78 32.13 14.72
N PRO A 15 -17.06 31.79 13.44
CA PRO A 15 -16.43 30.66 12.74
C PRO A 15 -14.89 30.72 12.73
N ALA A 16 -14.31 31.93 12.74
CA ALA A 16 -12.86 32.14 12.86
C ALA A 16 -12.30 31.83 14.27
N GLY A 17 -13.11 32.05 15.32
CA GLY A 17 -12.74 31.71 16.70
C GLY A 17 -12.77 30.20 16.95
N GLU A 18 -13.75 29.51 16.37
CA GLU A 18 -13.84 28.04 16.44
C GLU A 18 -12.70 27.34 15.68
N SER A 19 -12.33 27.81 14.48
CA SER A 19 -11.18 27.28 13.71
C SER A 19 -9.86 27.45 14.48
N LEU A 20 -9.64 28.61 15.11
CA LEU A 20 -8.45 28.85 15.93
C LEU A 20 -8.37 27.91 17.14
N GLU A 21 -9.50 27.65 17.80
CA GLU A 21 -9.55 26.75 18.94
C GLU A 21 -9.29 25.30 18.53
N ARG A 22 -9.86 24.84 17.40
CA ARG A 22 -9.55 23.53 16.82
C ARG A 22 -8.07 23.38 16.48
N LEU A 23 -7.47 24.42 15.89
CA LEU A 23 -6.05 24.42 15.57
C LEU A 23 -5.19 24.28 16.83
N ARG A 24 -5.53 24.97 17.93
CA ARG A 24 -4.83 24.80 19.22
C ARG A 24 -4.95 23.39 19.77
N GLN A 25 -6.14 22.81 19.74
CA GLN A 25 -6.37 21.42 20.17
C GLN A 25 -5.55 20.43 19.33
N ASN A 26 -5.51 20.65 18.02
CA ASN A 26 -4.71 19.86 17.09
C ASN A 26 -3.22 19.95 17.39
N MET A 27 -2.70 21.14 17.70
CA MET A 27 -1.29 21.30 18.11
C MET A 27 -0.95 20.54 19.41
N ALA A 28 -1.85 20.53 20.39
CA ALA A 28 -1.66 19.76 21.63
C ALA A 28 -1.61 18.23 21.36
N ARG A 29 -2.46 17.74 20.45
CA ARG A 29 -2.42 16.34 19.98
C ARG A 29 -1.10 16.02 19.27
N VAL A 30 -0.63 16.90 18.38
CA VAL A 30 0.66 16.74 17.68
C VAL A 30 1.81 16.63 18.66
N GLU A 31 1.86 17.44 19.72
CA GLU A 31 2.92 17.34 20.74
C GLU A 31 2.91 15.96 21.42
N THR A 32 1.72 15.47 21.79
CA THR A 32 1.55 14.16 22.42
C THR A 32 1.98 13.03 21.48
N LEU A 33 1.55 13.08 20.22
CA LEU A 33 1.90 12.09 19.20
C LEU A 33 3.38 12.09 18.86
N SER A 34 4.01 13.27 18.83
CA SER A 34 5.45 13.40 18.58
C SER A 34 6.27 12.72 19.67
N LYS A 35 5.85 12.84 20.94
CA LYS A 35 6.49 12.12 22.06
C LYS A 35 6.37 10.61 21.91
N ARG A 36 5.19 10.11 21.55
CA ARG A 36 4.96 8.67 21.28
C ARG A 36 5.80 8.17 20.11
N LEU A 37 5.84 8.93 19.01
CA LEU A 37 6.66 8.61 17.85
C LEU A 37 8.14 8.49 18.22
N ILE A 38 8.67 9.45 18.98
CA ILE A 38 10.07 9.41 19.45
C ILE A 38 10.32 8.18 20.33
N ASP A 39 9.42 7.89 21.28
CA ASP A 39 9.56 6.74 22.17
C ASP A 39 9.60 5.42 21.40
N VAL A 40 8.67 5.20 20.47
CA VAL A 40 8.61 3.98 19.64
C VAL A 40 9.83 3.86 18.74
N MET A 41 10.23 4.95 18.08
CA MET A 41 11.42 4.96 17.23
C MET A 41 12.70 4.72 18.03
N SER A 42 12.76 5.11 19.32
CA SER A 42 13.92 4.86 20.18
C SER A 42 14.04 3.39 20.64
N ARG A 43 12.93 2.65 20.63
CA ARG A 43 12.85 1.24 21.05
C ARG A 43 12.84 0.27 19.88
N LYS A 44 12.96 0.78 18.65
CA LYS A 44 12.89 0.00 17.42
C LYS A 44 13.86 -1.19 17.46
N THR A 45 13.31 -2.40 17.31
CA THR A 45 14.10 -3.62 17.17
C THR A 45 14.75 -3.65 15.78
N SER A 46 15.96 -4.22 15.64
CA SER A 46 16.61 -4.30 14.33
C SER A 46 15.86 -5.27 13.40
N HIS A 47 15.40 -4.77 12.26
CA HIS A 47 14.86 -5.59 11.18
C HIS A 47 15.90 -6.58 10.65
N ASN A 48 15.45 -7.74 10.20
CA ASN A 48 16.30 -8.72 9.54
C ASN A 48 16.71 -8.22 8.14
N ARG A 49 17.91 -7.64 8.03
CA ARG A 49 18.46 -7.12 6.76
C ARG A 49 18.48 -8.12 5.61
N ALA A 50 18.41 -9.43 5.89
CA ALA A 50 18.32 -10.44 4.84
C ALA A 50 16.99 -10.39 4.06
N LEU A 51 15.98 -9.70 4.58
CA LEU A 51 14.68 -9.48 3.94
C LEU A 51 14.64 -8.17 3.13
N ASP A 52 15.68 -7.34 3.21
CA ASP A 52 15.79 -6.10 2.43
C ASP A 52 16.11 -6.46 0.96
N ALA A 53 15.15 -6.23 0.07
CA ALA A 53 15.36 -6.24 -1.38
C ALA A 53 15.34 -4.81 -1.91
N PRO A 54 16.13 -4.46 -2.96
CA PRO A 54 16.94 -5.33 -3.83
C PRO A 54 18.37 -5.53 -3.33
N ASP A 55 19.00 -6.61 -3.81
CA ASP A 55 20.43 -6.88 -3.58
C ASP A 55 21.31 -5.71 -4.06
N GLN A 56 22.20 -5.22 -3.20
CA GLN A 56 23.10 -4.10 -3.48
C GLN A 56 23.97 -4.35 -4.71
N GLU A 57 24.26 -5.63 -5.02
CA GLU A 57 25.03 -6.03 -6.19
C GLU A 57 24.35 -5.61 -7.51
N LEU A 58 23.01 -5.62 -7.56
CA LEU A 58 22.25 -5.24 -8.76
C LEU A 58 22.47 -3.76 -9.10
N PHE A 59 22.43 -2.89 -8.09
CA PHE A 59 22.66 -1.45 -8.29
C PHE A 59 24.12 -1.14 -8.64
N ALA A 60 25.07 -1.84 -8.01
CA ALA A 60 26.49 -1.69 -8.32
C ALA A 60 26.79 -2.07 -9.78
N LYS A 61 26.23 -3.19 -10.27
CA LYS A 61 26.34 -3.59 -11.69
C LYS A 61 25.73 -2.55 -12.62
N ALA A 62 24.51 -2.08 -12.34
CA ALA A 62 23.85 -1.07 -13.16
C ALA A 62 24.67 0.24 -13.24
N ALA A 63 25.24 0.69 -12.12
CA ALA A 63 26.11 1.86 -12.10
C ALA A 63 27.36 1.64 -12.96
N MET A 64 28.02 0.49 -12.84
CA MET A 64 29.19 0.17 -13.67
C MET A 64 28.86 0.11 -15.16
N SER A 65 27.75 -0.53 -15.55
CA SER A 65 27.31 -0.59 -16.95
C SER A 65 26.97 0.80 -17.49
N TYR A 66 26.31 1.65 -16.71
CA TYR A 66 26.03 3.04 -17.09
C TYR A 66 27.32 3.83 -17.34
N TRP A 67 28.33 3.69 -16.46
CA TRP A 67 29.63 4.34 -16.63
C TRP A 67 30.45 3.77 -17.80
N ALA A 68 30.33 2.47 -18.07
CA ALA A 68 30.97 1.86 -19.24
C ALA A 68 30.37 2.40 -20.54
N GLU A 69 29.04 2.43 -20.63
CA GLU A 69 28.29 3.03 -21.75
C GLU A 69 28.65 4.52 -21.93
N ALA A 70 28.82 5.24 -20.82
CA ALA A 70 29.22 6.64 -20.83
C ALA A 70 30.57 6.91 -21.51
N LEU A 71 31.52 6.01 -21.30
CA LEU A 71 32.86 6.09 -21.88
C LEU A 71 32.88 5.61 -23.34
N GLN A 72 32.02 4.66 -23.69
CA GLN A 72 31.94 4.10 -25.03
C GLN A 72 31.15 5.01 -25.99
N ASN A 73 30.09 5.67 -25.51
CA ASN A 73 29.20 6.51 -26.31
C ASN A 73 29.01 7.92 -25.71
N PRO A 74 30.09 8.73 -25.58
CA PRO A 74 30.03 10.03 -24.93
C PRO A 74 29.13 11.04 -25.65
N ALA A 75 28.99 10.92 -26.97
CA ALA A 75 28.13 11.80 -27.78
C ALA A 75 26.63 11.61 -27.43
N GLN A 76 26.19 10.36 -27.25
CA GLN A 76 24.81 10.04 -26.89
C GLN A 76 24.48 10.53 -25.48
N LEU A 77 25.41 10.41 -24.53
CA LEU A 77 25.23 10.99 -23.20
C LEU A 77 25.20 12.50 -23.21
N LEU A 78 26.07 13.15 -23.98
CA LEU A 78 26.07 14.60 -24.14
C LEU A 78 24.74 15.07 -24.72
N GLU A 79 24.20 14.37 -25.72
CA GLU A 79 22.88 14.64 -26.30
C GLU A 79 21.77 14.50 -25.25
N GLN A 80 21.74 13.40 -24.49
CA GLN A 80 20.77 13.19 -23.41
C GLN A 80 20.86 14.26 -22.30
N GLN A 81 22.09 14.66 -21.93
CA GLN A 81 22.32 15.73 -20.96
C GLN A 81 21.85 17.08 -21.50
N ILE A 82 22.22 17.44 -22.73
CA ILE A 82 21.79 18.70 -23.36
C ILE A 82 20.27 18.77 -23.46
N GLU A 83 19.61 17.66 -23.83
CA GLU A 83 18.15 17.60 -23.89
C GLU A 83 17.52 17.74 -22.49
N TYR A 84 18.08 17.08 -21.47
CA TYR A 84 17.64 17.19 -20.08
C TYR A 84 17.76 18.64 -19.57
N TRP A 85 18.94 19.25 -19.74
CA TRP A 85 19.18 20.64 -19.33
C TRP A 85 18.30 21.63 -20.11
N GLY A 86 18.12 21.41 -21.41
CA GLY A 86 17.21 22.19 -22.23
C GLY A 86 15.78 22.14 -21.70
N LYS A 87 15.26 20.94 -21.42
CA LYS A 87 13.92 20.75 -20.84
C LYS A 87 13.78 21.37 -19.45
N SER A 88 14.77 21.20 -18.55
CA SER A 88 14.73 21.82 -17.22
C SER A 88 14.75 23.35 -17.27
N VAL A 89 15.52 23.95 -18.19
CA VAL A 89 15.53 25.40 -18.40
C VAL A 89 14.20 25.87 -19.00
N LEU A 90 13.62 25.12 -19.95
CA LEU A 90 12.30 25.41 -20.51
C LEU A 90 11.21 25.32 -19.45
N ASN A 91 11.16 24.27 -18.63
CA ASN A 91 10.21 24.14 -17.52
C ASN A 91 10.32 25.32 -16.54
N PHE A 92 11.53 25.78 -16.23
CA PHE A 92 11.74 26.95 -15.39
C PHE A 92 11.28 28.25 -16.06
N ALA A 93 11.56 28.42 -17.35
CA ALA A 93 11.11 29.58 -18.13
C ALA A 93 9.59 29.61 -18.27
N GLU A 94 8.95 28.47 -18.52
CA GLU A 94 7.48 28.31 -18.54
C GLU A 94 6.87 28.62 -17.18
N ALA A 95 7.48 28.16 -16.06
CA ALA A 95 7.03 28.51 -14.72
C ALA A 95 7.12 30.02 -14.44
N GLN A 96 8.17 30.69 -14.92
CA GLN A 96 8.30 32.15 -14.83
C GLN A 96 7.27 32.88 -15.71
N GLN A 97 7.02 32.41 -16.93
CA GLN A 97 6.01 32.96 -17.84
C GLN A 97 4.59 32.76 -17.31
N ALA A 98 4.30 31.60 -16.71
CA ALA A 98 3.04 31.32 -16.04
C ALA A 98 2.83 32.23 -14.81
N LEU A 99 3.88 32.51 -14.04
CA LEU A 99 3.85 33.55 -12.99
C LEU A 99 3.55 34.95 -13.56
N ALA A 100 4.02 35.22 -14.79
CA ALA A 100 3.78 36.48 -15.51
C ALA A 100 2.45 36.51 -16.30
N GLY A 101 1.62 35.47 -16.20
CA GLY A 101 0.29 35.42 -16.83
C GLY A 101 0.26 35.01 -18.31
N ILE A 102 1.35 34.48 -18.86
CA ILE A 102 1.44 33.99 -20.25
C ILE A 102 1.37 32.45 -20.21
N ARG A 103 0.34 31.84 -20.80
CA ARG A 103 0.14 30.38 -20.87
C ARG A 103 0.26 29.89 -22.31
N ASP A 104 0.97 28.78 -22.50
CA ASP A 104 1.10 28.05 -23.77
C ASP A 104 0.16 26.83 -23.77
N GLU A 105 -0.71 26.71 -24.79
CA GLU A 105 -1.78 25.71 -24.87
C GLU A 105 -1.32 24.35 -25.45
N ASP A 106 -0.24 24.31 -26.23
CA ASP A 106 0.20 23.10 -26.94
C ASP A 106 0.88 22.07 -26.02
N ALA A 107 1.51 22.55 -24.94
CA ALA A 107 2.13 21.68 -23.93
C ALA A 107 1.10 20.99 -23.01
N GLU A 108 -0.16 21.47 -22.98
CA GLU A 108 -1.24 20.96 -22.13
C GLU A 108 -1.70 19.55 -22.52
N GLN A 109 -1.59 19.19 -23.81
CA GLN A 109 -2.20 17.97 -24.36
C GLN A 109 -1.38 16.69 -24.08
N ALA A 110 -0.07 16.82 -23.87
CA ALA A 110 0.81 15.70 -23.48
C ALA A 110 0.75 15.36 -21.98
N ARG A 111 0.19 16.26 -21.14
CA ARG A 111 0.23 16.20 -19.66
C ARG A 111 -0.86 15.31 -19.02
N ARG A 112 -1.84 14.83 -19.80
CA ARG A 112 -3.11 14.23 -19.28
C ARG A 112 -3.10 12.73 -18.95
N SER A 113 -1.97 12.02 -19.01
CA SER A 113 -1.98 10.55 -18.84
C SER A 113 -1.77 10.04 -17.40
N ASP A 114 -1.20 10.85 -16.49
CA ASP A 114 -0.87 10.39 -15.13
C ASP A 114 -1.94 10.80 -14.11
N ARG A 115 -2.65 9.80 -13.58
CA ARG A 115 -3.74 9.98 -12.60
C ARG A 115 -3.28 10.63 -11.29
N ARG A 116 -1.98 10.58 -10.96
CA ARG A 116 -1.42 11.21 -9.75
C ARG A 116 -1.56 12.73 -9.78
N PHE A 117 -1.65 13.33 -10.96
CA PHE A 117 -1.73 14.79 -11.15
C PHE A 117 -3.14 15.26 -11.49
N ALA A 118 -4.18 14.54 -11.03
CA ALA A 118 -5.57 14.85 -11.33
C ALA A 118 -6.10 16.13 -10.64
N ASN A 119 -5.47 16.56 -9.54
CA ASN A 119 -5.87 17.79 -8.84
C ASN A 119 -5.65 19.03 -9.75
N PRO A 120 -6.64 19.92 -9.93
CA PRO A 120 -6.51 21.12 -10.77
C PRO A 120 -5.35 22.06 -10.38
N MET A 121 -4.86 22.01 -9.14
CA MET A 121 -3.72 22.80 -8.68
C MET A 121 -2.42 22.47 -9.44
N TRP A 122 -2.27 21.25 -9.94
CA TRP A 122 -1.14 20.87 -10.78
C TRP A 122 -1.08 21.65 -12.10
N GLU A 123 -2.22 22.12 -12.61
CA GLU A 123 -2.29 22.94 -13.83
C GLU A 123 -2.33 24.44 -13.51
N LYS A 124 -3.10 24.82 -12.47
CA LYS A 124 -3.41 26.23 -12.17
C LYS A 124 -2.33 26.95 -11.38
N ASN A 125 -1.59 26.24 -10.53
CA ASN A 125 -0.60 26.85 -9.65
C ASN A 125 0.81 26.68 -10.26
N PRO A 126 1.55 27.78 -10.52
CA PRO A 126 2.86 27.68 -11.16
C PRO A 126 3.89 26.87 -10.38
N PHE A 127 3.84 26.86 -9.04
CA PHE A 127 4.75 26.05 -8.23
C PHE A 127 4.49 24.56 -8.41
N PHE A 128 3.23 24.12 -8.27
CA PHE A 128 2.88 22.70 -8.45
C PHE A 128 3.09 22.25 -9.89
N ASN A 129 2.76 23.10 -10.86
CA ASN A 129 3.01 22.84 -12.28
C ASN A 129 4.50 22.58 -12.55
N TYR A 130 5.39 23.47 -12.07
CA TYR A 130 6.83 23.30 -12.18
C TYR A 130 7.33 22.00 -11.53
N VAL A 131 6.88 21.71 -10.30
CA VAL A 131 7.29 20.49 -9.57
C VAL A 131 6.88 19.22 -10.32
N ARG A 132 5.66 19.18 -10.86
CA ARG A 132 5.18 18.07 -11.69
C ARG A 132 6.04 17.91 -12.95
N ASP A 133 6.26 18.99 -13.69
CA ASP A 133 6.93 18.93 -14.99
C ASP A 133 8.43 18.57 -14.83
N GLN A 134 9.07 19.09 -13.78
CA GLN A 134 10.43 18.67 -13.43
C GLN A 134 10.48 17.20 -13.02
N TYR A 135 9.50 16.70 -12.25
CA TYR A 135 9.42 15.27 -11.92
C TYR A 135 9.24 14.40 -13.16
N LEU A 136 8.29 14.72 -14.06
CA LEU A 136 8.05 13.95 -15.28
C LEU A 136 9.26 13.97 -16.21
N THR A 137 9.98 15.10 -16.27
CA THR A 137 11.24 15.22 -17.02
C THR A 137 12.32 14.29 -16.47
N ASN A 138 12.50 14.28 -15.14
CA ASN A 138 13.46 13.40 -14.46
C ASN A 138 13.09 11.93 -14.63
N ALA A 139 11.82 11.59 -14.47
CA ALA A 139 11.28 10.25 -14.66
C ALA A 139 11.57 9.73 -16.07
N SER A 140 11.28 10.54 -17.10
CA SER A 140 11.57 10.20 -18.50
C SER A 140 13.07 10.05 -18.77
N ALA A 141 13.91 10.89 -18.16
CA ALA A 141 15.36 10.77 -18.30
C ALA A 141 15.89 9.45 -17.72
N ILE A 142 15.44 9.07 -16.52
CA ILE A 142 15.82 7.80 -15.88
C ILE A 142 15.34 6.60 -16.72
N GLN A 143 14.10 6.62 -17.19
CA GLN A 143 13.55 5.56 -18.03
C GLN A 143 14.34 5.38 -19.33
N ARG A 144 14.74 6.48 -19.96
CA ARG A 144 15.58 6.44 -21.17
C ARG A 144 16.98 5.92 -20.89
N ALA A 145 17.61 6.36 -19.80
CA ALA A 145 18.93 5.88 -19.38
C ALA A 145 18.94 4.37 -19.11
N VAL A 146 17.87 3.84 -18.50
CA VAL A 146 17.73 2.38 -18.27
C VAL A 146 17.45 1.64 -19.58
N ALA A 147 16.65 2.23 -20.48
CA ALA A 147 16.36 1.62 -21.78
C ALA A 147 17.61 1.50 -22.67
N SER A 148 18.55 2.46 -22.59
CA SER A 148 19.79 2.47 -23.37
C SER A 148 20.88 1.54 -22.85
N VAL A 149 20.66 0.81 -21.74
CA VAL A 149 21.63 -0.21 -21.27
C VAL A 149 21.52 -1.45 -22.16
N ASP A 150 22.49 -1.65 -23.06
CA ASP A 150 22.48 -2.77 -24.01
C ASP A 150 23.38 -3.94 -23.60
N ASP A 151 24.40 -3.70 -22.77
CA ASP A 151 25.31 -4.73 -22.25
C ASP A 151 24.80 -5.37 -20.94
N MET A 152 23.61 -5.97 -20.99
CA MET A 152 23.03 -6.67 -19.84
C MET A 152 22.05 -7.76 -20.28
N ASP A 153 21.95 -8.84 -19.51
CA ASP A 153 21.03 -9.93 -19.84
C ASP A 153 19.56 -9.47 -19.79
N ALA A 154 18.68 -10.10 -20.58
CA ALA A 154 17.29 -9.69 -20.71
C ALA A 154 16.48 -9.75 -19.39
N ARG A 155 16.81 -10.67 -18.48
CA ARG A 155 16.18 -10.81 -17.15
C ARG A 155 16.67 -9.71 -16.21
N GLU A 156 17.97 -9.42 -16.22
CA GLU A 156 18.57 -8.30 -15.48
C GLU A 156 18.05 -6.95 -15.98
N LYS A 157 17.91 -6.74 -17.31
CA LYS A 157 17.30 -5.53 -17.89
C LYS A 157 15.86 -5.34 -17.43
N ARG A 158 15.05 -6.40 -17.39
CA ARG A 158 13.68 -6.34 -16.83
C ARG A 158 13.67 -5.97 -15.35
N ARG A 159 14.57 -6.55 -14.55
CA ARG A 159 14.70 -6.23 -13.12
C ARG A 159 15.12 -4.78 -12.92
N LEU A 160 16.11 -4.29 -13.66
CA LEU A 160 16.58 -2.92 -13.61
C LEU A 160 15.46 -1.94 -13.97
N THR A 161 14.75 -2.16 -15.07
CA THR A 161 13.60 -1.34 -15.47
C THR A 161 12.51 -1.34 -14.40
N TYR A 162 12.21 -2.51 -13.82
CA TYR A 162 11.23 -2.61 -12.74
C TYR A 162 11.63 -1.76 -11.54
N PHE A 163 12.84 -1.93 -11.00
CA PHE A 163 13.29 -1.19 -9.82
C PHE A 163 13.51 0.30 -10.08
N ALA A 164 13.97 0.68 -11.27
CA ALA A 164 14.09 2.10 -11.65
C ALA A 164 12.72 2.79 -11.64
N ASN A 165 11.68 2.13 -12.18
CA ASN A 165 10.32 2.65 -12.11
C ASN A 165 9.82 2.74 -10.65
N GLN A 166 10.11 1.77 -9.79
CA GLN A 166 9.74 1.85 -8.36
C GLN A 166 10.42 3.04 -7.66
N ILE A 167 11.70 3.31 -7.94
CA ILE A 167 12.42 4.46 -7.38
C ILE A 167 11.80 5.78 -7.89
N VAL A 168 11.51 5.87 -9.19
CA VAL A 168 10.83 7.03 -9.78
C VAL A 168 9.48 7.26 -9.10
N ASP A 169 8.67 6.21 -8.97
CA ASP A 169 7.35 6.30 -8.34
C ASP A 169 7.41 6.66 -6.85
N MET A 170 8.44 6.20 -6.13
CA MET A 170 8.70 6.58 -4.74
C MET A 170 9.03 8.07 -4.61
N MET A 171 9.72 8.65 -5.60
CA MET A 171 10.08 10.06 -5.65
C MET A 171 8.97 10.97 -6.19
N ALA A 172 7.78 10.42 -6.46
CA ALA A 172 6.65 11.22 -6.94
C ALA A 172 6.31 12.36 -5.96
N PRO A 173 6.09 13.59 -6.44
CA PRO A 173 5.75 14.75 -5.61
C PRO A 173 4.51 14.54 -4.73
N THR A 174 3.59 13.68 -5.14
CA THR A 174 2.40 13.29 -4.38
C THR A 174 2.72 12.55 -3.08
N ASN A 175 3.91 11.98 -2.93
CA ASN A 175 4.30 11.24 -1.73
C ASN A 175 4.81 12.14 -0.59
N PHE A 176 5.01 13.44 -0.85
CA PHE A 176 5.55 14.39 0.13
C PHE A 176 4.56 15.53 0.38
N LEU A 177 4.24 15.77 1.66
CA LEU A 177 3.27 16.79 2.07
C LEU A 177 3.53 18.19 1.46
N PRO A 178 4.76 18.74 1.45
CA PRO A 178 5.01 20.10 0.92
C PRO A 178 4.71 20.25 -0.58
N THR A 179 4.69 19.15 -1.33
CA THR A 179 4.49 19.13 -2.77
C THR A 179 3.18 18.48 -3.18
N ASN A 180 2.33 18.08 -2.23
CA ASN A 180 1.06 17.42 -2.50
C ASN A 180 -0.11 18.42 -2.31
N PRO A 181 -0.71 18.94 -3.40
CA PRO A 181 -1.81 19.88 -3.30
C PRO A 181 -3.05 19.27 -2.64
N ASP A 182 -3.38 18.00 -2.91
CA ASP A 182 -4.53 17.33 -2.29
C ASP A 182 -4.40 17.27 -0.76
N ALA A 183 -3.20 16.94 -0.26
CA ALA A 183 -2.94 16.87 1.17
C ALA A 183 -2.95 18.26 1.82
N LEU A 184 -2.39 19.27 1.16
CA LEU A 184 -2.38 20.65 1.65
C LEU A 184 -3.77 21.28 1.66
N GLU A 185 -4.53 21.13 0.57
CA GLU A 185 -5.94 21.56 0.52
C GLU A 185 -6.74 20.87 1.62
N LYS A 186 -6.56 19.56 1.80
CA LYS A 186 -7.28 18.85 2.85
C LYS A 186 -6.90 19.30 4.25
N ALA A 187 -5.63 19.60 4.49
CA ALA A 187 -5.17 20.17 5.75
C ALA A 187 -5.84 21.52 6.04
N LEU A 188 -5.95 22.39 5.03
CA LEU A 188 -6.63 23.68 5.17
C LEU A 188 -8.14 23.52 5.41
N GLU A 189 -8.82 22.67 4.64
CA GLU A 189 -10.27 22.37 4.80
C GLU A 189 -10.61 21.82 6.19
N THR A 190 -9.67 21.15 6.83
CA THR A 190 -9.88 20.43 8.10
C THR A 190 -9.21 21.10 9.29
N ASP A 191 -8.75 22.35 9.16
CA ASP A 191 -8.00 23.06 10.20
C ASP A 191 -6.83 22.22 10.78
N GLY A 192 -6.19 21.41 9.93
CA GLY A 192 -5.09 20.51 10.26
C GLY A 192 -5.50 19.12 10.80
N GLU A 193 -6.78 18.84 11.05
CA GLU A 193 -7.25 17.56 11.63
C GLU A 193 -6.84 16.36 10.78
N SER A 194 -6.86 16.48 9.45
CA SER A 194 -6.43 15.40 8.55
C SER A 194 -4.97 14.99 8.75
N LEU A 195 -4.09 15.94 9.07
CA LEU A 195 -2.68 15.67 9.35
C LEU A 195 -2.50 15.04 10.73
N VAL A 196 -3.26 15.50 11.73
CA VAL A 196 -3.26 14.90 13.07
C VAL A 196 -3.67 13.44 13.01
N ARG A 197 -4.77 13.12 12.33
CA ARG A 197 -5.22 11.74 12.12
C ARG A 197 -4.21 10.90 11.34
N GLY A 198 -3.54 11.47 10.34
CA GLY A 198 -2.46 10.80 9.62
C GLY A 198 -1.29 10.43 10.53
N LEU A 199 -0.90 11.34 11.43
CA LEU A 199 0.13 11.09 12.43
C LEU A 199 -0.32 10.06 13.48
N GLU A 200 -1.59 10.07 13.89
CA GLU A 200 -2.17 9.04 14.77
C GLU A 200 -2.08 7.65 14.16
N ASN A 201 -2.42 7.52 12.86
CA ASN A 201 -2.29 6.26 12.13
C ASN A 201 -0.82 5.80 12.08
N LEU A 202 0.12 6.70 11.73
CA LEU A 202 1.55 6.39 11.70
C LEU A 202 2.06 5.90 13.06
N VAL A 203 1.71 6.59 14.14
CA VAL A 203 2.13 6.21 15.48
C VAL A 203 1.50 4.87 15.88
N ALA A 204 0.21 4.66 15.63
CA ALA A 204 -0.47 3.40 15.94
C ALA A 204 0.11 2.20 15.16
N ASP A 205 0.48 2.41 13.89
CA ASP A 205 1.12 1.39 13.05
C ASP A 205 2.51 1.03 13.59
N LEU A 206 3.31 2.01 14.01
CA LEU A 206 4.62 1.77 14.60
C LEU A 206 4.54 1.09 15.97
N GLU A 207 3.60 1.51 16.82
CA GLU A 207 3.37 0.90 18.15
C GLU A 207 2.92 -0.55 18.04
N ALA A 208 2.10 -0.89 17.04
CA ALA A 208 1.62 -2.24 16.82
C ALA A 208 2.71 -3.20 16.29
N ASN A 209 3.81 -2.68 15.75
CA ASN A 209 4.85 -3.45 15.07
C ASN A 209 6.26 -3.18 15.62
N ASP A 210 6.39 -2.86 16.92
CA ASP A 210 7.67 -2.66 17.62
C ASP A 210 8.64 -1.68 16.92
N GLY A 211 8.08 -0.63 16.30
CA GLY A 211 8.81 0.39 15.55
C GLY A 211 9.17 0.02 14.11
N GLU A 212 8.72 -1.13 13.60
CA GLU A 212 8.74 -1.42 12.17
C GLU A 212 7.62 -0.68 11.44
N LEU A 213 7.95 -0.12 10.27
CA LEU A 213 7.01 0.65 9.46
C LEU A 213 6.14 -0.31 8.62
N VAL A 214 5.22 -0.99 9.28
CA VAL A 214 4.23 -1.87 8.65
C VAL A 214 2.89 -1.16 8.66
N VAL A 215 2.43 -0.75 7.48
CA VAL A 215 1.17 -0.03 7.32
C VAL A 215 -0.01 -0.97 7.54
N ARG A 216 -0.92 -0.58 8.44
CA ARG A 216 -2.15 -1.34 8.65
C ARG A 216 -3.09 -1.12 7.46
N LEU A 217 -3.44 -2.21 6.77
CA LEU A 217 -4.31 -2.17 5.59
C LEU A 217 -5.81 -2.31 5.93
N ALA A 218 -6.14 -2.80 7.12
CA ALA A 218 -7.51 -3.02 7.56
C ALA A 218 -7.63 -2.84 9.08
N ASP A 219 -8.81 -2.45 9.54
CA ASP A 219 -9.14 -2.45 10.96
C ASP A 219 -9.37 -3.89 11.44
N GLU A 220 -8.40 -4.44 12.15
CA GLU A 220 -8.47 -5.81 12.70
C GLU A 220 -9.59 -5.96 13.74
N SER A 221 -9.96 -4.88 14.44
CA SER A 221 -11.04 -4.92 15.43
C SER A 221 -12.43 -4.99 14.80
N ALA A 222 -12.54 -4.68 13.50
CA ALA A 222 -13.79 -4.78 12.76
C ALA A 222 -14.16 -6.22 12.39
N PHE A 223 -13.26 -7.19 12.55
CA PHE A 223 -13.46 -8.57 12.13
C PHE A 223 -13.32 -9.54 13.29
N GLU A 224 -14.35 -10.35 13.51
CA GLU A 224 -14.39 -11.40 14.51
C GLU A 224 -14.60 -12.75 13.82
N LEU A 225 -13.61 -13.64 13.94
CA LEU A 225 -13.66 -14.97 13.34
C LEU A 225 -14.75 -15.82 14.01
N GLY A 226 -15.66 -16.36 13.21
CA GLY A 226 -16.87 -17.04 13.69
C GLY A 226 -17.99 -16.11 14.13
N GLY A 227 -17.72 -14.80 14.29
CA GLY A 227 -18.72 -13.78 14.63
C GLY A 227 -19.29 -13.09 13.39
N ASN A 228 -18.43 -12.44 12.59
CA ASN A 228 -18.84 -11.70 11.40
C ASN A 228 -18.09 -12.08 10.11
N ILE A 229 -17.07 -12.93 10.23
CA ILE A 229 -16.41 -13.63 9.13
C ILE A 229 -16.28 -15.12 9.46
N ALA A 230 -16.19 -16.01 8.47
CA ALA A 230 -16.14 -17.47 8.67
C ALA A 230 -17.34 -18.00 9.48
N THR A 231 -18.53 -17.50 9.18
CA THR A 231 -19.75 -17.75 9.97
C THR A 231 -20.61 -18.88 9.42
N THR A 232 -20.19 -19.57 8.35
CA THR A 232 -20.98 -20.68 7.81
C THR A 232 -21.03 -21.82 8.84
N PRO A 233 -22.22 -22.31 9.24
CA PRO A 233 -22.30 -23.30 10.31
C PRO A 233 -21.61 -24.61 9.92
N GLY A 234 -20.71 -25.08 10.77
CA GLY A 234 -19.99 -26.33 10.60
C GLY A 234 -19.37 -26.78 11.91
N ASP A 235 -18.94 -28.04 11.95
CA ASP A 235 -18.37 -28.67 13.13
C ASP A 235 -17.02 -29.32 12.77
N VAL A 236 -16.04 -29.26 13.68
CA VAL A 236 -14.77 -29.98 13.53
C VAL A 236 -15.05 -31.46 13.77
N VAL A 237 -14.91 -32.28 12.73
CA VAL A 237 -15.20 -33.72 12.77
C VAL A 237 -13.96 -34.58 12.98
N TYR A 238 -12.77 -34.03 12.69
CA TYR A 238 -11.49 -34.68 12.92
C TYR A 238 -10.41 -33.64 13.21
N ARG A 239 -9.42 -33.99 14.04
CA ARG A 239 -8.26 -33.14 14.34
C ARG A 239 -7.03 -34.00 14.57
N ASN A 240 -5.90 -33.60 13.99
CA ASN A 240 -4.57 -34.15 14.30
C ASN A 240 -3.54 -33.02 14.44
N ARG A 241 -2.24 -33.35 14.40
CA ARG A 241 -1.15 -32.37 14.51
C ARG A 241 -1.09 -31.38 13.34
N MET A 242 -1.53 -31.78 12.15
CA MET A 242 -1.38 -30.99 10.91
C MET A 242 -2.62 -30.18 10.54
N MET A 243 -3.82 -30.65 10.91
CA MET A 243 -5.06 -30.04 10.47
C MET A 243 -6.26 -30.35 11.36
N GLU A 244 -7.28 -29.52 11.19
CA GLU A 244 -8.67 -29.80 11.54
C GLU A 244 -9.48 -30.03 10.26
N LEU A 245 -10.32 -31.05 10.26
CA LEU A 245 -11.30 -31.28 9.21
C LEU A 245 -12.65 -30.76 9.67
N ILE A 246 -13.20 -29.80 8.95
CA ILE A 246 -14.49 -29.18 9.24
C ILE A 246 -15.53 -29.75 8.29
N GLN A 247 -16.63 -30.27 8.81
CA GLN A 247 -17.81 -30.60 8.04
C GLN A 247 -18.85 -29.47 8.20
N TYR A 248 -19.28 -28.89 7.09
CA TYR A 248 -20.30 -27.85 7.12
C TYR A 248 -21.71 -28.45 7.15
N LYS A 249 -22.62 -27.77 7.86
CA LYS A 249 -24.02 -28.18 7.96
C LYS A 249 -24.69 -28.03 6.60
N ALA A 250 -25.49 -29.03 6.23
CA ALA A 250 -26.28 -28.98 5.00
C ALA A 250 -27.26 -27.79 5.04
N ALA A 251 -27.33 -27.04 3.95
CA ALA A 251 -28.27 -25.92 3.79
C ALA A 251 -29.56 -26.33 3.04
N THR A 252 -29.66 -27.59 2.62
CA THR A 252 -30.76 -28.18 1.84
C THR A 252 -31.28 -29.46 2.51
N GLU A 253 -32.50 -29.88 2.18
CA GLU A 253 -33.10 -31.12 2.70
C GLU A 253 -32.40 -32.38 2.16
N THR A 254 -31.92 -32.32 0.92
CA THR A 254 -31.17 -33.40 0.27
C THR A 254 -29.87 -32.86 -0.29
N VAL A 255 -28.87 -33.73 -0.38
CA VAL A 255 -27.54 -33.41 -0.88
C VAL A 255 -27.10 -34.43 -1.93
N HIS A 256 -26.12 -34.04 -2.76
CA HIS A 256 -25.46 -34.94 -3.68
C HIS A 256 -24.72 -36.07 -2.94
N GLU A 257 -24.71 -37.25 -3.54
CA GLU A 257 -24.09 -38.46 -2.97
C GLU A 257 -22.56 -38.30 -2.79
N ILE A 258 -21.89 -37.66 -3.75
CA ILE A 258 -20.45 -37.47 -3.72
C ILE A 258 -20.12 -36.16 -2.98
N PRO A 259 -19.39 -36.21 -1.85
CA PRO A 259 -19.01 -35.01 -1.11
C PRO A 259 -17.89 -34.22 -1.82
N ILE A 260 -17.74 -32.95 -1.44
CA ILE A 260 -16.61 -32.11 -1.85
C ILE A 260 -15.65 -31.95 -0.67
N VAL A 261 -14.35 -32.09 -0.93
CA VAL A 261 -13.28 -31.82 0.03
C VAL A 261 -12.42 -30.68 -0.51
N LEU A 262 -12.36 -29.58 0.24
CA LEU A 262 -11.53 -28.42 -0.12
C LEU A 262 -10.22 -28.42 0.67
N PHE A 263 -9.13 -28.31 -0.08
CA PHE A 263 -7.78 -28.11 0.44
C PHE A 263 -7.34 -26.66 0.13
N PRO A 264 -7.54 -25.72 1.06
CA PRO A 264 -7.11 -24.34 0.89
C PRO A 264 -5.58 -24.23 0.93
N PRO A 265 -5.00 -23.14 0.40
CA PRO A 265 -3.56 -22.88 0.52
C PRO A 265 -3.16 -22.73 2.00
N TRP A 266 -1.93 -23.09 2.35
CA TRP A 266 -1.40 -22.98 3.72
C TRP A 266 -0.69 -21.65 4.02
N ILE A 267 -0.42 -20.82 2.99
CA ILE A 267 0.21 -19.49 3.18
C ILE A 267 -0.78 -18.52 3.85
N ASN A 268 -2.07 -18.68 3.58
CA ASN A 268 -3.17 -17.93 4.20
C ASN A 268 -4.12 -18.91 4.88
N LYS A 269 -5.08 -18.39 5.65
CA LYS A 269 -6.07 -19.23 6.35
C LYS A 269 -7.27 -19.58 5.46
N PHE A 270 -7.91 -20.71 5.75
CA PHE A 270 -9.00 -21.27 4.92
C PHE A 270 -10.20 -20.33 4.74
N TYR A 271 -10.46 -19.45 5.71
CA TYR A 271 -11.63 -18.57 5.70
C TYR A 271 -11.63 -17.52 4.59
N ILE A 272 -10.58 -17.43 3.77
CA ILE A 272 -10.66 -16.70 2.49
C ILE A 272 -11.78 -17.25 1.59
N LEU A 273 -12.15 -18.52 1.76
CA LEU A 273 -13.27 -19.18 1.08
C LEU A 273 -14.62 -18.99 1.80
N ASP A 274 -14.61 -18.41 3.01
CA ASP A 274 -15.78 -18.17 3.85
C ASP A 274 -15.67 -16.81 4.56
N LEU A 275 -15.54 -15.72 3.80
CA LEU A 275 -15.43 -14.38 4.38
C LEU A 275 -16.78 -13.93 4.97
N LYS A 276 -17.56 -13.14 4.23
CA LYS A 276 -18.91 -12.74 4.63
C LYS A 276 -19.93 -13.65 3.94
N ALA A 277 -21.14 -13.73 4.48
CA ALA A 277 -22.21 -14.52 3.89
C ALA A 277 -22.45 -14.20 2.39
N GLN A 278 -22.24 -12.95 1.97
CA GLN A 278 -22.47 -12.47 0.60
C GLN A 278 -21.40 -12.96 -0.41
N ASN A 279 -20.20 -13.30 0.07
CA ASN A 279 -19.06 -13.69 -0.76
C ASN A 279 -18.38 -14.97 -0.25
N SER A 280 -19.13 -15.81 0.46
CA SER A 280 -18.66 -17.11 0.94
C SER A 280 -18.89 -18.18 -0.13
N LEU A 281 -17.78 -18.75 -0.62
CA LEU A 281 -17.82 -19.92 -1.50
C LEU A 281 -18.35 -21.14 -0.74
N ILE A 282 -17.93 -21.31 0.52
CA ILE A 282 -18.34 -22.44 1.38
C ILE A 282 -19.86 -22.44 1.56
N ARG A 283 -20.45 -21.30 1.92
CA ARG A 283 -21.91 -21.14 2.02
C ARG A 283 -22.59 -21.43 0.68
N TRP A 284 -22.06 -20.89 -0.41
CA TRP A 284 -22.64 -21.10 -1.72
C TRP A 284 -22.67 -22.60 -2.09
N VAL A 285 -21.58 -23.34 -1.83
CA VAL A 285 -21.48 -24.79 -2.12
C VAL A 285 -22.48 -25.60 -1.29
N THR A 286 -22.64 -25.30 0.01
CA THR A 286 -23.62 -26.00 0.84
C THR A 286 -25.05 -25.71 0.41
N GLU A 287 -25.34 -24.48 -0.05
CA GLU A 287 -26.63 -24.09 -0.64
C GLU A 287 -26.89 -24.74 -2.01
N GLN A 288 -25.86 -25.16 -2.75
CA GLN A 288 -26.02 -25.97 -3.96
C GLN A 288 -26.34 -27.45 -3.65
N GLY A 289 -26.40 -27.84 -2.37
CA GLY A 289 -26.73 -29.20 -1.97
C GLY A 289 -25.54 -30.16 -1.99
N TYR A 290 -24.32 -29.69 -1.76
CA TYR A 290 -23.17 -30.57 -1.54
C TYR A 290 -22.88 -30.76 -0.05
N THR A 291 -22.56 -31.98 0.37
CA THR A 291 -21.84 -32.20 1.62
C THR A 291 -20.42 -31.68 1.46
N LEU A 292 -20.05 -30.69 2.26
CA LEU A 292 -18.79 -29.98 2.14
C LEU A 292 -17.89 -30.22 3.35
N PHE A 293 -16.65 -30.61 3.07
CA PHE A 293 -15.56 -30.67 4.02
C PHE A 293 -14.46 -29.69 3.65
N VAL A 294 -13.85 -29.06 4.65
CA VAL A 294 -12.73 -28.13 4.45
C VAL A 294 -11.61 -28.47 5.42
N VAL A 295 -10.39 -28.53 4.91
CA VAL A 295 -9.19 -28.70 5.72
C VAL A 295 -8.73 -27.34 6.24
N SER A 296 -8.68 -27.19 7.56
CA SER A 296 -8.09 -26.05 8.25
C SER A 296 -6.69 -26.44 8.72
N TRP A 297 -5.67 -25.94 8.04
CA TRP A 297 -4.27 -26.22 8.36
C TRP A 297 -3.85 -25.57 9.68
N VAL A 298 -2.97 -26.26 10.41
CA VAL A 298 -2.27 -25.69 11.56
C VAL A 298 -1.42 -24.48 11.14
N ASN A 299 -1.30 -23.48 12.01
CA ASN A 299 -0.32 -22.41 11.83
C ASN A 299 0.99 -22.85 12.50
N PRO A 300 2.03 -23.24 11.74
CA PRO A 300 3.22 -23.85 12.30
C PRO A 300 4.04 -22.85 13.12
N ASP A 301 4.58 -23.31 14.24
CA ASP A 301 5.57 -22.59 15.03
C ASP A 301 6.93 -23.31 14.97
N ALA A 302 7.88 -22.92 15.84
CA ALA A 302 9.20 -23.53 15.89
C ALA A 302 9.18 -25.06 16.13
N THR A 303 8.09 -25.62 16.66
CA THR A 303 7.94 -27.06 16.89
C THR A 303 7.65 -27.86 15.62
N PHE A 304 7.40 -27.18 14.49
CA PHE A 304 7.17 -27.79 13.17
C PHE A 304 8.41 -27.68 12.26
N ALA A 305 9.57 -27.29 12.79
CA ALA A 305 10.79 -27.09 12.00
C ALA A 305 11.31 -28.36 11.30
N ASP A 306 10.91 -29.54 11.78
CA ASP A 306 11.24 -30.85 11.23
C ASP A 306 10.21 -31.37 10.22
N VAL A 307 9.10 -30.66 10.02
CA VAL A 307 7.99 -31.10 9.15
C VAL A 307 8.33 -30.87 7.68
N GLY A 308 8.32 -31.96 6.91
CA GLY A 308 8.49 -31.96 5.46
C GLY A 308 7.15 -31.95 4.72
N ILE A 309 7.24 -32.02 3.39
CA ILE A 309 6.05 -32.10 2.52
C ILE A 309 5.33 -33.45 2.71
N GLU A 310 6.09 -34.48 3.05
CA GLU A 310 5.62 -35.85 3.30
C GLU A 310 4.55 -35.90 4.39
N GLU A 311 4.76 -35.21 5.51
CA GLU A 311 3.80 -35.10 6.60
C GLU A 311 2.51 -34.38 6.16
N TYR A 312 2.61 -33.32 5.36
CA TYR A 312 1.41 -32.67 4.80
C TYR A 312 0.62 -33.62 3.90
N ILE A 313 1.29 -34.48 3.12
CA ILE A 313 0.63 -35.47 2.26
C ILE A 313 -0.04 -36.55 3.11
N GLN A 314 0.67 -37.16 4.05
CA GLN A 314 0.18 -38.29 4.84
C GLN A 314 -0.86 -37.85 5.88
N ASP A 315 -0.49 -36.92 6.76
CA ASP A 315 -1.31 -36.49 7.89
C ASP A 315 -2.29 -35.36 7.51
N GLY A 316 -2.09 -34.71 6.36
CA GLY A 316 -3.04 -33.76 5.80
C GLY A 316 -3.95 -34.39 4.75
N PHE A 317 -3.47 -34.44 3.50
CA PHE A 317 -4.29 -34.77 2.34
C PHE A 317 -4.91 -36.17 2.40
N LEU A 318 -4.11 -37.20 2.61
CA LEU A 318 -4.58 -38.59 2.60
C LEU A 318 -5.47 -38.89 3.79
N THR A 319 -5.08 -38.43 4.98
CA THR A 319 -5.90 -38.55 6.20
C THR A 319 -7.26 -37.89 6.02
N ALA A 320 -7.33 -36.64 5.53
CA ALA A 320 -8.61 -35.97 5.28
C ALA A 320 -9.53 -36.75 4.34
N ILE A 321 -8.99 -37.30 3.24
CA ILE A 321 -9.77 -38.10 2.29
C ILE A 321 -10.29 -39.39 2.95
N ASN A 322 -9.47 -40.06 3.76
CA ASN A 322 -9.87 -41.28 4.46
C ASN A 322 -10.98 -41.01 5.48
N GLU A 323 -10.87 -39.93 6.26
CA GLU A 323 -11.90 -39.54 7.23
C GLU A 323 -13.22 -39.19 6.54
N VAL A 324 -13.18 -38.45 5.42
CA VAL A 324 -14.38 -38.15 4.62
C VAL A 324 -15.05 -39.43 4.11
N LYS A 325 -14.27 -40.37 3.59
CA LYS A 325 -14.79 -41.68 3.14
C LYS A 325 -15.44 -42.46 4.28
N ALA A 326 -14.82 -42.46 5.46
CA ALA A 326 -15.37 -43.13 6.64
C ALA A 326 -16.68 -42.50 7.11
N ILE A 327 -16.77 -41.15 7.12
CA ILE A 327 -17.98 -40.41 7.52
C ILE A 327 -19.12 -40.60 6.51
N CYS A 328 -18.81 -40.51 5.21
CA CYS A 328 -19.81 -40.62 4.15
C CYS A 328 -20.11 -42.08 3.73
N ALA A 329 -19.37 -43.06 4.25
CA ALA A 329 -19.44 -44.47 3.85
C ALA A 329 -19.26 -44.69 2.33
N THR A 330 -18.26 -44.00 1.73
CA THR A 330 -17.97 -44.00 0.28
C THR A 330 -16.60 -44.55 -0.10
#